data_AF-A0AAU3MWZ0-F1
#
_entry.id   AF-A0AAU3MWZ0-F1
#
_cell.length_a   1.000
_cell.length_b   1.000
_cell.length_c   1.000
_cell.angle_alpha   90.00
_cell.angle_beta   90.00
_cell.angle_gamma   90.00
#
_symmetry.space_group_name_H-M   'P 1'
#
loop_
_entity.id
_entity.type
_entity.pdbx_description
1 polymer ?
#
loop_
_entity_poly.entity_id
_entity_poly.type
_entity_poly.pdbx_seq_one_letter_code
_entity_poly.pdbx_strand_id
1 'polypeptide(L)'
;MLRHDFGLYAPCMRLRLARCTSADLHAWTGLTGPQMQHLVGQLWDLAPDTGRGRPWALPFADRVLLVVLSHRTNLTMQQLGSLFGISHAAAHRVITRLAEPLAQLLGPPPTDRRELWVVDGTLIPVHDQRRTAKSKNYRRSVNVQVVCRARDRRVVAVGDAWPGNRNDIVVFRETLAKTLPDHPRLSGDGGYRGCDRIRTPRRGPDGRIIKDRTYHRFRKRRAVAEHTIARLKDHQILRQCRRRGDAINHAVAGVAALHNLKLDIR
;
A
#
# COMPACT_ATOMS: atom_id res chain seq x y z
N MET A 1 30.52 14.48 -47.93
CA MET A 1 31.18 14.74 -46.64
C MET A 1 30.27 15.66 -45.85
N LEU A 2 29.54 15.13 -44.86
CA LEU A 2 28.84 15.88 -43.79
C LEU A 2 28.36 14.81 -42.79
N ARG A 3 29.25 14.40 -41.90
CA ARG A 3 28.87 13.66 -40.69
C ARG A 3 28.31 14.69 -39.72
N HIS A 4 26.99 14.68 -39.53
CA HIS A 4 26.40 15.33 -38.37
C HIS A 4 26.69 14.47 -37.15
N ASP A 5 27.78 14.79 -36.46
CA ASP A 5 28.01 14.35 -35.09
C ASP A 5 26.92 14.97 -34.20
N PHE A 6 25.89 14.17 -33.89
CA PHE A 6 24.99 14.49 -32.78
C PHE A 6 25.79 14.36 -31.48
N GLY A 7 26.40 15.46 -31.05
CA GLY A 7 26.94 15.62 -29.71
C GLY A 7 25.83 15.58 -28.66
N LEU A 8 25.33 14.39 -28.34
CA LEU A 8 24.40 14.14 -27.23
C LEU A 8 25.17 13.60 -26.02
N TYR A 9 25.98 14.46 -25.41
CA TYR A 9 26.55 14.20 -24.08
C TYR A 9 26.12 15.29 -23.09
N ALA A 10 24.80 15.51 -22.98
CA ALA A 10 24.26 15.95 -21.70
C ALA A 10 24.18 14.68 -20.83
N PRO A 11 24.83 14.61 -19.65
CA PRO A 11 24.68 13.46 -18.78
C PRO A 11 23.19 13.32 -18.43
N CYS A 12 22.58 12.21 -18.85
CA CYS A 12 21.21 11.87 -18.51
C CYS A 12 21.04 12.04 -16.99
N MET A 13 20.24 13.03 -16.58
CA MET A 13 20.12 13.43 -15.19
C MET A 13 19.54 12.25 -14.39
N ARG A 14 20.38 11.65 -13.56
CA ARG A 14 19.97 10.53 -12.70
C ARG A 14 19.25 11.09 -11.49
N LEU A 15 18.09 10.53 -11.17
CA LEU A 15 17.33 10.91 -10.00
C LEU A 15 18.10 10.54 -8.73
N ARG A 16 18.26 11.51 -7.84
CA ARG A 16 18.99 11.39 -6.57
C ARG A 16 18.25 12.19 -5.53
N LEU A 17 18.07 11.64 -4.33
CA LEU A 17 17.33 12.31 -3.27
C LEU A 17 17.96 13.66 -2.92
N ALA A 18 19.30 13.71 -2.84
CA ALA A 18 20.06 14.93 -2.54
C ALA A 18 19.91 16.05 -3.60
N ARG A 19 19.36 15.74 -4.78
CA ARG A 19 19.13 16.71 -5.87
C ARG A 19 17.65 17.04 -6.10
N CYS A 20 16.74 16.35 -5.41
CA CYS A 20 15.30 16.61 -5.54
C CYS A 20 14.95 17.87 -4.76
N THR A 21 14.23 18.79 -5.41
CA THR A 21 13.53 19.84 -4.66
C THR A 21 12.36 19.23 -3.87
N SER A 22 11.81 19.98 -2.91
CA SER A 22 10.60 19.55 -2.21
C SER A 22 9.42 19.33 -3.17
N ALA A 23 9.32 20.14 -4.24
CA ALA A 23 8.29 19.99 -5.26
C ALA A 23 8.49 18.71 -6.07
N ASP A 24 9.72 18.41 -6.50
CA ASP A 24 10.04 17.17 -7.24
C ASP A 24 9.73 15.94 -6.39
N LEU A 25 10.16 15.95 -5.13
CA LEU A 25 9.96 14.84 -4.21
C LEU A 25 8.46 14.57 -4.03
N HIS A 26 7.67 15.62 -3.78
CA HIS A 26 6.22 15.49 -3.66
C HIS A 26 5.58 15.02 -4.98
N ALA A 27 6.00 15.52 -6.14
CA ALA A 27 5.46 15.10 -7.42
C ALA A 27 5.69 13.60 -7.70
N TRP A 28 6.90 13.10 -7.44
CA TRP A 28 7.28 11.72 -7.74
C TRP A 28 6.84 10.70 -6.69
N THR A 29 6.72 11.11 -5.42
CA THR A 29 6.47 10.19 -4.30
C THR A 29 5.20 10.51 -3.52
N GLY A 30 4.74 11.75 -3.58
CA GLY A 30 3.69 12.28 -2.70
C GLY A 30 4.15 12.45 -1.25
N LEU A 31 5.45 12.40 -0.95
CA LEU A 31 6.04 12.70 0.35
C LEU A 31 6.73 14.07 0.35
N THR A 32 6.75 14.72 1.51
CA THR A 32 7.58 15.90 1.77
C THR A 32 9.01 15.50 2.11
N GLY A 33 9.93 16.48 2.12
CA GLY A 33 11.32 16.29 2.56
C GLY A 33 11.43 15.67 3.96
N PRO A 34 10.79 16.27 4.98
CA PRO A 34 10.78 15.71 6.35
C PRO A 34 10.21 14.29 6.43
N GLN A 35 9.12 13.99 5.71
CA GLN A 35 8.55 12.64 5.65
C GLN A 35 9.55 11.64 5.05
N MET A 36 10.22 12.00 3.95
CA MET A 36 11.22 11.12 3.32
C MET A 36 12.43 10.91 4.23
N GLN A 37 12.93 11.97 4.88
CA GLN A 37 14.04 11.85 5.83
C GLN A 37 13.69 10.93 7.01
N HIS A 38 12.48 11.10 7.57
CA HIS A 38 12.00 10.22 8.63
C HIS A 38 11.90 8.76 8.18
N LEU A 39 11.35 8.51 6.98
CA LEU A 39 11.26 7.17 6.40
C LEU A 39 12.64 6.55 6.19
N VAL A 40 13.61 7.32 5.71
CA VAL A 40 15.00 6.86 5.55
C VAL A 40 15.58 6.44 6.89
N GLY A 41 15.38 7.22 7.96
CA GLY A 41 15.80 6.87 9.31
C GLY A 41 15.16 5.57 9.80
N GLN A 42 13.83 5.47 9.74
CA GLN A 42 13.11 4.26 10.18
C GLN A 42 13.56 2.99 9.45
N LEU A 43 13.77 3.08 8.13
CA LEU A 43 14.24 1.93 7.35
C LEU A 43 15.72 1.61 7.63
N TRP A 44 16.53 2.62 7.93
CA TRP A 44 17.92 2.40 8.32
C TRP A 44 18.00 1.67 9.66
N ASP A 45 17.20 2.07 10.65
CA ASP A 45 17.17 1.42 11.96
C ASP A 45 16.66 -0.03 11.87
N LEU A 46 15.67 -0.28 11.01
CA LEU A 46 15.09 -1.59 10.83
C LEU A 46 15.94 -2.55 9.97
N ALA A 47 16.59 -2.02 8.93
CA ALA A 47 17.33 -2.83 7.95
C ALA A 47 18.56 -2.07 7.40
N PRO A 48 19.58 -1.80 8.24
CA PRO A 48 20.75 -1.04 7.83
C PRO A 48 21.60 -1.81 6.80
N ASP A 49 22.44 -1.07 6.09
CA ASP A 49 23.49 -1.72 5.30
C ASP A 49 24.51 -2.36 6.23
N THR A 50 24.78 -3.64 6.01
CA THR A 50 25.72 -4.40 6.84
C THR A 50 27.19 -4.20 6.43
N GLY A 51 27.45 -3.51 5.32
CA GLY A 51 28.78 -3.37 4.72
C GLY A 51 29.37 -4.67 4.16
N ARG A 52 28.67 -5.82 4.27
CA ARG A 52 29.13 -7.11 3.78
C ARG A 52 28.68 -7.37 2.33
N GLY A 53 29.58 -7.94 1.53
CA GLY A 53 29.31 -8.32 0.13
C GLY A 53 29.53 -7.19 -0.88
N ARG A 54 28.98 -7.35 -2.09
CA ARG A 54 29.13 -6.35 -3.15
C ARG A 54 28.42 -5.05 -2.77
N PRO A 55 29.11 -3.88 -2.81
CA PRO A 55 28.49 -2.60 -2.51
C PRO A 55 27.29 -2.28 -3.40
N TRP A 56 26.32 -1.55 -2.84
CA TRP A 56 25.20 -1.04 -3.61
C TRP A 56 25.64 0.07 -4.56
N ALA A 57 25.10 0.08 -5.78
CA ALA A 57 25.32 1.16 -6.74
C ALA A 57 24.57 2.47 -6.37
N LEU A 58 23.67 2.41 -5.39
CA LEU A 58 22.91 3.54 -4.86
C LEU A 58 23.12 3.66 -3.35
N PRO A 59 23.35 4.88 -2.82
CA PRO A 59 23.22 5.18 -1.41
C PRO A 59 21.88 4.68 -0.84
N PHE A 60 21.83 4.41 0.47
CA PHE A 60 20.62 3.90 1.11
C PHE A 60 19.40 4.81 0.90
N ALA A 61 19.57 6.12 1.08
CA ALA A 61 18.47 7.07 0.90
C ALA A 61 17.92 7.09 -0.55
N ASP A 62 18.79 6.94 -1.56
CA ASP A 62 18.36 6.82 -2.96
C ASP A 62 17.62 5.51 -3.23
N ARG A 63 17.99 4.42 -2.53
CA ARG A 63 17.26 3.14 -2.60
C ARG A 63 15.87 3.25 -1.99
N VAL A 64 15.73 3.97 -0.87
CA VAL A 64 14.42 4.27 -0.27
C VAL A 64 13.57 5.09 -1.24
N LEU A 65 14.12 6.16 -1.82
CA LEU A 65 13.45 6.95 -2.86
C LEU A 65 12.98 6.06 -4.03
N LEU A 66 13.82 5.15 -4.52
CA LEU A 66 13.47 4.21 -5.58
C LEU A 66 12.26 3.35 -5.22
N VAL A 67 12.22 2.77 -4.01
CA VAL A 67 11.09 1.93 -3.59
C VAL A 67 9.80 2.74 -3.49
N VAL A 68 9.82 3.92 -2.85
CA VAL A 68 8.63 4.77 -2.74
C VAL A 68 8.13 5.19 -4.12
N LEU A 69 9.03 5.62 -5.00
CA LEU A 69 8.69 5.99 -6.37
C LEU A 69 8.10 4.80 -7.13
N SER A 70 8.64 3.60 -6.95
CA SER A 70 8.12 2.38 -7.58
C SER A 70 6.69 2.07 -7.14
N HIS A 71 6.36 2.28 -5.86
CA HIS A 71 5.01 2.08 -5.34
C HIS A 71 4.07 3.17 -5.86
N ARG A 72 4.55 4.41 -5.89
CA ARG A 72 3.78 5.57 -6.36
C ARG A 72 3.42 5.45 -7.84
N THR A 73 4.37 5.08 -8.70
CA THR A 73 4.25 5.19 -10.18
C THR A 73 4.05 3.86 -10.90
N ASN A 74 4.43 2.73 -10.28
CA ASN A 74 4.40 1.40 -10.88
C ASN A 74 5.19 1.27 -12.20
N LEU A 75 6.27 2.05 -12.34
CA LEU A 75 7.22 1.94 -13.44
C LEU A 75 7.86 0.54 -13.53
N THR A 76 8.30 0.16 -14.73
CA THR A 76 9.03 -1.09 -14.93
C THR A 76 10.43 -1.03 -14.33
N MET A 77 11.04 -2.20 -14.07
CA MET A 77 12.42 -2.26 -13.56
C MET A 77 13.42 -1.60 -14.50
N GLN A 78 13.16 -1.65 -15.81
CA GLN A 78 14.01 -1.01 -16.81
C GLN A 78 13.89 0.52 -16.76
N GLN A 79 12.67 1.05 -16.62
CA GLN A 79 12.43 2.48 -16.44
C GLN A 79 13.06 3.00 -15.15
N LEU A 80 12.89 2.27 -14.04
CA LEU A 80 13.53 2.58 -12.76
C LEU A 80 15.06 2.52 -12.87
N GLY A 81 15.60 1.49 -13.52
CA GLY A 81 17.04 1.37 -13.76
C GLY A 81 17.60 2.57 -14.52
N SER A 82 16.92 2.95 -15.61
CA SER A 82 17.27 4.13 -16.41
C SER A 82 17.24 5.41 -15.57
N LEU A 83 16.16 5.65 -14.82
CA LEU A 83 15.95 6.86 -14.02
C LEU A 83 17.02 7.04 -12.92
N PHE A 84 17.47 5.96 -12.28
CA PHE A 84 18.48 5.99 -11.21
C PHE A 84 19.91 5.75 -11.71
N GLY A 85 20.08 5.39 -12.98
CA GLY A 85 21.36 5.02 -13.59
C GLY A 85 21.94 3.72 -13.04
N ILE A 86 21.10 2.71 -12.84
CA ILE A 86 21.48 1.35 -12.42
C ILE A 86 20.86 0.31 -13.35
N SER A 87 21.32 -0.95 -13.29
CA SER A 87 20.69 -2.02 -14.07
C SER A 87 19.28 -2.36 -13.56
N HIS A 88 18.42 -2.87 -14.43
CA HIS A 88 17.08 -3.34 -14.03
C HIS A 88 17.16 -4.40 -12.92
N ALA A 89 18.18 -5.27 -12.95
CA ALA A 89 18.42 -6.29 -11.95
C ALA A 89 18.81 -5.67 -10.60
N ALA A 90 19.59 -4.58 -10.60
CA ALA A 90 19.89 -3.83 -9.38
C ALA A 90 18.62 -3.17 -8.81
N ALA A 91 17.80 -2.53 -9.65
CA ALA A 91 16.52 -1.95 -9.21
C ALA A 91 15.59 -3.02 -8.60
N HIS A 92 15.53 -4.20 -9.22
CA HIS A 92 14.78 -5.34 -8.67
C HIS A 92 15.29 -5.75 -7.28
N ARG A 93 16.62 -5.92 -7.12
CA ARG A 93 17.22 -6.27 -5.82
C ARG A 93 16.92 -5.23 -4.74
N VAL A 94 16.95 -3.93 -5.09
CA VAL A 94 16.60 -2.85 -4.16
C VAL A 94 15.15 -2.99 -3.68
N ILE A 95 14.20 -3.13 -4.60
CA ILE A 95 12.78 -3.28 -4.25
C ILE A 95 12.55 -4.53 -3.41
N THR A 96 13.12 -5.67 -3.80
CA THR A 96 12.96 -6.92 -3.04
C THR A 96 13.55 -6.81 -1.64
N ARG A 97 14.70 -6.15 -1.47
CA ARG A 97 15.38 -6.01 -0.17
C ARG A 97 14.62 -5.11 0.81
N LEU A 98 14.00 -4.04 0.32
CA LEU A 98 13.35 -3.01 1.15
C LEU A 98 11.82 -3.14 1.23
N ALA A 99 11.19 -3.98 0.41
CA ALA A 99 9.74 -4.14 0.43
C ALA A 99 9.22 -4.68 1.77
N GLU A 100 9.88 -5.70 2.34
CA GLU A 100 9.49 -6.26 3.63
C GLU A 100 9.76 -5.30 4.80
N PRO A 101 10.95 -4.69 4.95
CA PRO A 101 11.15 -3.63 5.95
C PRO A 101 10.11 -2.51 5.87
N LEU A 102 9.78 -2.04 4.66
CA LEU A 102 8.75 -1.02 4.47
C LEU A 102 7.36 -1.50 4.91
N ALA A 103 7.02 -2.77 4.68
CA ALA A 103 5.78 -3.37 5.15
C ALA A 103 5.72 -3.46 6.68
N GLN A 104 6.83 -3.82 7.33
CA GLN A 104 6.92 -3.93 8.78
C GLN A 104 6.68 -2.59 9.49
N LEU A 105 6.97 -1.45 8.83
CA LEU A 105 6.67 -0.11 9.37
C LEU A 105 5.18 0.16 9.59
N LEU A 106 4.26 -0.64 9.04
CA LEU A 106 2.83 -0.54 9.38
C LEU A 106 2.61 -0.83 10.88
N GLY A 107 3.43 -1.72 11.44
CA GLY A 107 3.39 -2.10 12.85
C GLY A 107 2.14 -2.88 13.24
N PRO A 108 2.04 -3.28 14.52
CA PRO A 108 0.84 -3.90 15.07
C PRO A 108 -0.33 -2.90 15.17
N PRO A 109 -1.58 -3.38 15.17
CA PRO A 109 -2.75 -2.53 15.37
C PRO A 109 -2.70 -1.86 16.76
N PRO A 110 -3.19 -0.61 16.89
CA PRO A 110 -3.32 0.04 18.20
C PRO A 110 -4.24 -0.76 19.14
N THR A 111 -4.09 -0.57 20.45
CA THR A 111 -4.83 -1.32 21.48
C THR A 111 -6.03 -0.55 22.07
N ASP A 112 -6.27 0.69 21.65
CA ASP A 112 -7.37 1.50 22.19
C ASP A 112 -8.74 0.99 21.73
N ARG A 113 -9.41 0.27 22.64
CA ARG A 113 -10.74 -0.32 22.45
C ARG A 113 -11.85 0.72 22.21
N ARG A 114 -11.60 2.01 22.45
CA ARG A 114 -12.57 3.09 22.22
C ARG A 114 -12.60 3.55 20.78
N GLU A 115 -11.59 3.24 19.97
CA GLU A 115 -11.55 3.68 18.58
C GLU A 115 -12.62 2.99 17.72
N LEU A 116 -13.25 3.72 16.81
CA LEU A 116 -14.08 3.09 15.79
C LEU A 116 -13.19 2.63 14.64
N TRP A 117 -13.16 1.34 14.37
CA TRP A 117 -12.48 0.75 13.23
C TRP A 117 -13.50 0.38 12.15
N VAL A 118 -13.13 0.64 10.89
CA VAL A 118 -13.93 0.30 9.72
C VAL A 118 -13.10 -0.60 8.82
N VAL A 119 -13.63 -1.77 8.51
CA VAL A 119 -13.07 -2.69 7.52
C VAL A 119 -13.79 -2.54 6.19
N ASP A 120 -13.01 -2.56 5.11
CA ASP A 120 -13.53 -2.63 3.75
C ASP A 120 -12.56 -3.41 2.85
N GLY A 121 -13.11 -4.01 1.79
CA GLY A 121 -12.40 -4.83 0.83
C GLY A 121 -11.96 -4.03 -0.38
N THR A 122 -10.83 -4.38 -0.96
CA THR A 122 -10.42 -3.83 -2.26
C THR A 122 -9.85 -4.90 -3.18
N LEU A 123 -10.32 -4.89 -4.42
CA LEU A 123 -9.71 -5.66 -5.49
C LEU A 123 -8.47 -4.94 -6.04
N ILE A 124 -7.37 -5.67 -6.11
CA ILE A 124 -6.11 -5.25 -6.71
C ILE A 124 -5.83 -6.19 -7.89
N PRO A 125 -5.81 -5.69 -9.13
CA PRO A 125 -5.40 -6.50 -10.26
C PRO A 125 -3.94 -6.94 -10.12
N VAL A 126 -3.69 -8.23 -10.28
CA VAL A 126 -2.33 -8.80 -10.22
C VAL A 126 -2.19 -9.81 -11.36
N HIS A 127 -0.98 -9.92 -11.91
CA HIS A 127 -0.67 -10.87 -12.97
C HIS A 127 -0.26 -12.26 -12.46
N ASP A 128 -0.06 -12.41 -11.15
CA ASP A 128 0.27 -13.69 -10.53
C ASP A 128 -0.94 -14.63 -10.54
N GLN A 129 -0.93 -15.61 -11.43
CA GLN A 129 -2.04 -16.55 -11.59
C GLN A 129 -2.17 -17.52 -10.40
N ARG A 130 -1.12 -17.73 -9.61
CA ARG A 130 -1.18 -18.62 -8.44
C ARG A 130 -1.94 -17.99 -7.27
N ARG A 131 -1.97 -16.65 -7.20
CA ARG A 131 -2.62 -15.89 -6.11
C ARG A 131 -3.97 -15.27 -6.53
N THR A 132 -4.30 -15.25 -7.82
CA THR A 132 -5.46 -14.50 -8.34
C THR A 132 -6.59 -15.40 -8.84
N ALA A 133 -7.81 -14.86 -8.82
CA ALA A 133 -8.96 -15.44 -9.51
C ALA A 133 -9.68 -14.36 -10.33
N LYS A 134 -10.42 -14.78 -11.36
CA LYS A 134 -11.33 -13.88 -12.09
C LYS A 134 -12.45 -13.45 -11.12
N SER A 135 -12.59 -12.14 -10.92
CA SER A 135 -13.64 -11.56 -10.06
C SER A 135 -14.83 -11.10 -10.92
N LYS A 136 -15.85 -10.51 -10.28
CA LYS A 136 -17.07 -9.99 -10.93
C LYS A 136 -16.79 -8.99 -12.09
N ASN A 137 -15.61 -8.37 -12.11
CA ASN A 137 -15.19 -7.43 -13.15
C ASN A 137 -14.41 -8.10 -14.30
N TYR A 138 -14.43 -9.43 -14.40
CA TYR A 138 -13.70 -10.29 -15.37
C TYR A 138 -12.16 -10.14 -15.37
N ARG A 139 -11.61 -9.22 -14.59
CA ARG A 139 -10.18 -9.00 -14.40
C ARG A 139 -9.66 -9.89 -13.27
N ARG A 140 -8.53 -10.56 -13.51
CA ARG A 140 -7.83 -11.30 -12.45
C ARG A 140 -7.31 -10.36 -11.38
N SER A 141 -7.64 -10.68 -10.14
CA SER A 141 -7.32 -9.82 -8.99
C SER A 141 -7.17 -10.64 -7.71
N VAL A 142 -6.51 -10.01 -6.75
CA VAL A 142 -6.59 -10.41 -5.34
C VAL A 142 -7.57 -9.48 -4.62
N ASN A 143 -8.24 -9.99 -3.61
CA ASN A 143 -8.99 -9.22 -2.63
C ASN A 143 -8.11 -9.02 -1.40
N VAL A 144 -7.95 -7.77 -0.98
CA VAL A 144 -7.23 -7.37 0.23
C VAL A 144 -8.19 -6.59 1.11
N GLN A 145 -8.20 -6.95 2.39
CA GLN A 145 -9.05 -6.32 3.40
C GLN A 145 -8.24 -5.26 4.14
N VAL A 146 -8.79 -4.07 4.31
CA VAL A 146 -8.11 -2.95 4.98
C VAL A 146 -8.95 -2.48 6.15
N VAL A 147 -8.34 -2.43 7.34
CA VAL A 147 -8.95 -1.80 8.53
C VAL A 147 -8.38 -0.43 8.71
N CYS A 148 -9.24 0.56 8.87
CA CYS A 148 -8.85 1.94 9.15
C CYS A 148 -9.57 2.48 10.38
N ARG A 149 -8.90 3.41 11.05
CA ARG A 149 -9.46 4.17 12.16
C ARG A 149 -10.33 5.30 11.62
N ALA A 150 -11.58 5.35 12.05
CA ALA A 150 -12.57 6.27 11.52
C ALA A 150 -12.26 7.76 11.79
N ARG A 151 -11.53 8.06 12.87
CA ARG A 151 -11.24 9.44 13.30
C ARG A 151 -10.35 10.18 12.33
N ASP A 152 -9.31 9.53 11.82
CA ASP A 152 -8.20 10.17 11.11
C ASP A 152 -7.76 9.43 9.84
N ARG A 153 -8.41 8.30 9.50
CA ARG A 153 -8.08 7.45 8.35
C ARG A 153 -6.73 6.74 8.48
N ARG A 154 -6.18 6.59 9.69
CA ARG A 154 -4.99 5.76 9.89
C ARG A 154 -5.31 4.31 9.55
N VAL A 155 -4.46 3.65 8.76
CA VAL A 155 -4.57 2.21 8.52
C VAL A 155 -4.10 1.48 9.77
N VAL A 156 -4.96 0.61 10.28
CA VAL A 156 -4.75 -0.19 11.49
C VAL A 156 -4.17 -1.55 11.15
N ALA A 157 -4.68 -2.18 10.08
CA ALA A 157 -4.21 -3.47 9.61
C ALA A 157 -4.58 -3.66 8.13
N VAL A 158 -3.80 -4.51 7.46
CA VAL A 158 -4.11 -5.03 6.13
C VAL A 158 -4.08 -6.55 6.18
N GLY A 159 -5.06 -7.20 5.56
CA GLY A 159 -5.09 -8.64 5.42
C GLY A 159 -4.21 -9.11 4.26
N ASP A 160 -3.77 -10.36 4.31
CA ASP A 160 -3.07 -10.98 3.20
C ASP A 160 -3.94 -11.02 1.93
N ALA A 161 -3.28 -10.97 0.78
CA ALA A 161 -3.92 -11.05 -0.52
C ALA A 161 -4.56 -12.43 -0.73
N TRP A 162 -5.87 -12.43 -0.99
CA TRP A 162 -6.66 -13.63 -1.24
C TRP A 162 -7.24 -13.64 -2.67
N PRO A 163 -7.55 -14.78 -3.29
CA PRO A 163 -8.22 -14.80 -4.60
C PRO A 163 -9.48 -13.92 -4.66
N GLY A 164 -9.56 -13.04 -5.67
CA GLY A 164 -10.59 -12.00 -5.78
C GLY A 164 -12.01 -12.48 -6.13
N ASN A 165 -12.26 -13.80 -6.20
CA ASN A 165 -13.58 -14.38 -6.47
C ASN A 165 -14.34 -14.78 -5.20
N ARG A 166 -13.81 -14.43 -4.02
CA ARG A 166 -14.44 -14.70 -2.73
C ARG A 166 -15.10 -13.45 -2.16
N ASN A 167 -16.21 -13.65 -1.44
CA ASN A 167 -16.93 -12.59 -0.74
C ASN A 167 -16.06 -12.03 0.40
N ASP A 168 -16.21 -10.75 0.73
CA ASP A 168 -15.37 -10.06 1.71
C ASP A 168 -15.37 -10.73 3.09
N ILE A 169 -16.51 -11.25 3.55
CA ILE A 169 -16.56 -12.00 4.82
C ILE A 169 -15.63 -13.22 4.83
N VAL A 170 -15.51 -13.94 3.72
CA VAL A 170 -14.63 -15.12 3.61
C VAL A 170 -13.19 -14.66 3.70
N VAL A 171 -12.83 -13.64 2.93
CA VAL A 171 -11.47 -13.09 2.92
C VAL A 171 -11.10 -12.56 4.30
N PHE A 172 -11.99 -11.82 4.96
CA PHE A 172 -11.77 -11.32 6.32
C PHE A 172 -11.53 -12.46 7.31
N ARG A 173 -12.39 -13.49 7.32
CA ARG A 173 -12.24 -14.65 8.21
C ARG A 173 -10.91 -15.39 8.01
N GLU A 174 -10.49 -15.52 6.77
CA GLU A 174 -9.26 -16.22 6.44
C GLU A 174 -7.99 -15.41 6.71
N THR A 175 -8.10 -14.09 6.83
CA THR A 175 -6.97 -13.16 6.99
C THR A 175 -7.07 -12.39 8.30
N LEU A 176 -7.65 -11.19 8.27
CA LEU A 176 -7.69 -10.24 9.39
C LEU A 176 -8.37 -10.78 10.65
N ALA A 177 -9.34 -11.70 10.55
CA ALA A 177 -9.93 -12.29 11.74
C ALA A 177 -8.91 -13.11 12.55
N LYS A 178 -7.86 -13.64 11.92
CA LYS A 178 -6.82 -14.43 12.61
C LYS A 178 -5.75 -13.54 13.25
N THR A 179 -5.57 -12.31 12.75
CA THR A 179 -4.46 -11.43 13.15
C THR A 179 -4.91 -10.21 13.95
N LEU A 180 -6.15 -9.74 13.79
CA LEU A 180 -6.66 -8.61 14.55
C LEU A 180 -7.00 -9.01 15.98
N PRO A 181 -6.71 -8.14 16.97
CA PRO A 181 -7.22 -8.31 18.32
C PRO A 181 -8.75 -8.23 18.32
N ASP A 182 -9.36 -8.79 19.35
CA ASP A 182 -10.80 -8.73 19.49
C ASP A 182 -11.24 -7.31 19.89
N HIS A 183 -11.87 -6.61 18.94
CA HIS A 183 -12.16 -5.19 19.04
C HIS A 183 -13.67 -4.92 19.03
N PRO A 184 -14.25 -4.36 20.11
CA PRO A 184 -15.69 -4.21 20.26
C PRO A 184 -16.32 -3.20 19.29
N ARG A 185 -15.50 -2.39 18.61
CA ARG A 185 -15.94 -1.31 17.71
C ARG A 185 -15.41 -1.49 16.29
N LEU A 186 -15.43 -2.72 15.78
CA LEU A 186 -15.17 -3.00 14.36
C LEU A 186 -16.48 -2.99 13.56
N SER A 187 -16.51 -2.26 12.44
CA SER A 187 -17.68 -2.13 11.57
C SER A 187 -17.32 -2.37 10.11
N GLY A 188 -18.27 -2.91 9.33
CA GLY A 188 -18.07 -3.21 7.91
C GLY A 188 -19.38 -3.11 7.14
N ASP A 189 -19.30 -3.10 5.82
CA ASP A 189 -20.49 -3.02 4.96
C ASP A 189 -21.40 -4.27 5.07
N GLY A 190 -22.44 -4.33 4.23
CA GLY A 190 -23.36 -5.48 4.23
C GLY A 190 -22.73 -6.81 3.79
N GLY A 191 -21.57 -6.78 3.14
CA GLY A 191 -20.81 -7.95 2.68
C GLY A 191 -20.14 -8.74 3.82
N TYR A 192 -20.05 -8.16 5.02
CA TYR A 192 -19.54 -8.82 6.23
C TYR A 192 -20.64 -9.47 7.09
N ARG A 193 -21.87 -9.55 6.58
CA ARG A 193 -23.00 -10.14 7.31
C ARG A 193 -22.70 -11.58 7.70
N GLY A 194 -22.89 -11.89 8.99
CA GLY A 194 -22.64 -13.22 9.56
C GLY A 194 -21.27 -13.35 10.22
N CYS A 195 -20.49 -12.28 10.32
CA CYS A 195 -19.29 -12.23 11.16
C CYS A 195 -19.63 -11.55 12.49
N ASP A 196 -19.57 -12.30 13.59
CA ASP A 196 -19.92 -11.80 14.93
C ASP A 196 -18.99 -10.68 15.41
N ARG A 197 -17.77 -10.62 14.87
CA ARG A 197 -16.77 -9.59 15.17
C ARG A 197 -17.03 -8.26 14.45
N ILE A 198 -17.90 -8.23 13.43
CA ILE A 198 -18.12 -7.04 12.59
C ILE A 198 -19.55 -6.56 12.74
N ARG A 199 -19.70 -5.34 13.24
CA ARG A 199 -20.99 -4.65 13.21
C ARG A 199 -21.33 -4.25 11.77
N THR A 200 -22.46 -4.76 11.28
CA THR A 200 -23.01 -4.45 9.96
C THR A 200 -24.35 -3.67 10.07
N PRO A 201 -24.85 -3.06 8.98
CA PRO A 201 -26.15 -2.40 8.99
C PRO A 201 -27.30 -3.31 9.42
N ARG A 202 -28.25 -2.77 10.19
CA ARG A 202 -29.47 -3.48 10.59
C ARG A 202 -30.32 -3.86 9.37
N ARG A 203 -30.96 -5.01 9.43
CA ARG A 203 -31.87 -5.50 8.39
C ARG A 203 -33.25 -5.78 8.97
N GLY A 204 -34.28 -5.59 8.15
CA GLY A 204 -35.66 -5.90 8.49
C GLY A 204 -35.96 -7.40 8.36
N PRO A 205 -37.21 -7.81 8.65
CA PRO A 205 -37.66 -9.20 8.48
C PRO A 205 -37.52 -9.71 7.03
N ASP A 206 -37.66 -8.80 6.06
CA ASP A 206 -37.47 -9.05 4.62
C ASP A 206 -35.99 -9.23 4.21
N GLY A 207 -35.07 -9.16 5.18
CA GLY A 207 -33.64 -9.25 4.96
C GLY A 207 -33.03 -8.02 4.29
N ARG A 208 -33.78 -6.94 4.02
CA ARG A 208 -33.25 -5.70 3.43
C ARG A 208 -32.69 -4.78 4.50
N ILE A 209 -31.73 -3.93 4.13
CA ILE A 209 -31.15 -2.95 5.06
C ILE A 209 -32.21 -1.90 5.43
N ILE A 210 -32.41 -1.67 6.73
CA ILE A 210 -33.30 -0.63 7.23
C ILE A 210 -32.63 0.72 7.02
N LYS A 211 -33.19 1.56 6.14
CA LYS A 211 -32.63 2.87 5.78
C LYS A 211 -33.11 3.99 6.71
N ASP A 212 -32.84 3.84 8.00
CA ASP A 212 -33.19 4.84 9.01
C ASP A 212 -32.03 5.84 9.28
N ARG A 213 -32.24 6.77 10.24
CA ARG A 213 -31.21 7.71 10.70
C ARG A 213 -29.93 7.01 11.19
N THR A 214 -30.04 5.80 11.75
CA THR A 214 -28.91 5.00 12.21
C THR A 214 -28.09 4.49 11.02
N TYR A 215 -28.74 4.03 9.95
CA TYR A 215 -28.09 3.64 8.71
C TYR A 215 -27.35 4.81 8.04
N HIS A 216 -27.94 6.00 7.99
CA HIS A 216 -27.25 7.17 7.42
C HIS A 216 -25.99 7.53 8.22
N ARG A 217 -26.05 7.47 9.55
CA ARG A 217 -24.87 7.65 10.42
C ARG A 217 -23.82 6.56 10.21
N PHE A 218 -24.26 5.31 10.05
CA PHE A 218 -23.39 4.17 9.75
C PHE A 218 -22.67 4.35 8.40
N ARG A 219 -23.42 4.67 7.35
CA ARG A 219 -22.89 4.89 5.99
C ARG A 219 -21.86 6.02 5.98
N LYS A 220 -22.11 7.14 6.66
CA LYS A 220 -21.17 8.26 6.76
C LYS A 220 -19.86 7.85 7.43
N ARG A 221 -19.92 7.02 8.48
CA ARG A 221 -18.72 6.48 9.15
C ARG A 221 -17.97 5.50 8.25
N ARG A 222 -18.69 4.65 7.53
CA ARG A 222 -18.09 3.65 6.61
C ARG A 222 -17.35 4.29 5.44
N ALA A 223 -17.83 5.43 4.93
CA ALA A 223 -17.18 6.16 3.83
C ALA A 223 -15.70 6.52 4.12
N VAL A 224 -15.29 6.53 5.39
CA VAL A 224 -13.88 6.64 5.79
C VAL A 224 -13.02 5.54 5.16
N ALA A 225 -13.47 4.28 5.17
CA ALA A 225 -12.71 3.18 4.60
C ALA A 225 -12.59 3.31 3.07
N GLU A 226 -13.67 3.65 2.38
CA GLU A 226 -13.67 3.92 0.94
C GLU A 226 -12.70 5.05 0.59
N HIS A 227 -12.74 6.17 1.33
CA HIS A 227 -11.82 7.28 1.15
C HIS A 227 -10.36 6.88 1.44
N THR A 228 -10.13 6.05 2.45
CA THR A 228 -8.80 5.56 2.79
C THR A 228 -8.25 4.68 1.67
N ILE A 229 -9.02 3.70 1.20
CA ILE A 229 -8.67 2.83 0.08
C ILE A 229 -8.41 3.65 -1.20
N ALA A 230 -9.20 4.69 -1.46
CA ALA A 230 -8.98 5.59 -2.58
C ALA A 230 -7.58 6.27 -2.50
N ARG A 231 -7.19 6.76 -1.30
CA ARG A 231 -5.86 7.35 -1.06
C ARG A 231 -4.73 6.32 -1.16
N LEU A 232 -4.93 5.11 -0.64
CA LEU A 232 -3.96 4.01 -0.83
C LEU A 232 -3.76 3.76 -2.34
N LYS A 233 -4.84 3.75 -3.12
CA LYS A 233 -4.80 3.59 -4.59
C LYS A 233 -4.22 4.78 -5.35
N ASP A 234 -3.87 5.90 -4.71
CA ASP A 234 -3.04 6.91 -5.36
C ASP A 234 -1.63 6.34 -5.67
N HIS A 235 -1.22 5.27 -4.97
CA HIS A 235 -0.06 4.47 -5.31
C HIS A 235 -0.42 3.48 -6.41
N GLN A 236 0.11 3.70 -7.61
CA GLN A 236 -0.27 2.96 -8.82
C GLN A 236 0.02 1.46 -8.71
N ILE A 237 0.93 1.03 -7.81
CA ILE A 237 1.17 -0.39 -7.55
C ILE A 237 -0.08 -1.13 -7.08
N LEU A 238 -1.03 -0.45 -6.42
CA LEU A 238 -2.31 -1.03 -5.98
C LEU A 238 -3.42 -0.98 -7.03
N ARG A 239 -3.18 -0.30 -8.17
CA ARG A 239 -4.10 -0.30 -9.33
C ARG A 239 -3.77 -1.40 -10.32
N GLN A 240 -2.50 -1.79 -10.40
CA GLN A 240 -2.05 -2.92 -11.19
C GLN A 240 -0.74 -3.47 -10.63
N CYS A 241 -0.83 -4.41 -9.69
CA CYS A 241 0.34 -4.91 -9.01
C CYS A 241 1.16 -5.82 -9.93
N ARG A 242 2.44 -5.47 -10.12
CA ARG A 242 3.41 -6.26 -10.87
C ARG A 242 4.20 -7.24 -9.99
N ARG A 243 3.96 -7.25 -8.67
CA ARG A 243 4.61 -8.17 -7.73
C ARG A 243 3.92 -9.54 -7.77
N ARG A 244 4.58 -10.55 -7.22
CA ARG A 244 4.13 -11.96 -7.17
C ARG A 244 4.36 -12.53 -5.77
N GLY A 245 3.61 -13.57 -5.42
CA GLY A 245 3.70 -14.20 -4.10
C GLY A 245 3.53 -13.21 -2.95
N ASP A 246 4.35 -13.35 -1.92
CA ASP A 246 4.23 -12.55 -0.68
C ASP A 246 4.65 -11.09 -0.88
N ALA A 247 5.40 -10.79 -1.95
CA ALA A 247 5.71 -9.41 -2.32
C ALA A 247 4.46 -8.59 -2.68
N ILE A 248 3.31 -9.24 -2.93
CA ILE A 248 2.01 -8.55 -3.03
C ILE A 248 1.62 -7.99 -1.66
N ASN A 249 1.70 -8.81 -0.61
CA ASN A 249 1.37 -8.41 0.76
C ASN A 249 2.30 -7.29 1.23
N HIS A 250 3.61 -7.42 0.97
CA HIS A 250 4.59 -6.37 1.28
C HIS A 250 4.26 -5.04 0.59
N ALA A 251 3.82 -5.07 -0.67
CA ALA A 251 3.44 -3.84 -1.37
C ALA A 251 2.21 -3.16 -0.75
N VAL A 252 1.19 -3.92 -0.33
CA VAL A 252 0.00 -3.36 0.32
C VAL A 252 0.34 -2.78 1.69
N ALA A 253 1.02 -3.55 2.54
CA ALA A 253 1.42 -3.12 3.87
C ALA A 253 2.38 -1.92 3.80
N GLY A 254 3.33 -1.92 2.85
CA GLY A 254 4.23 -0.80 2.63
C GLY A 254 3.50 0.47 2.19
N VAL A 255 2.50 0.37 1.31
CA VAL A 255 1.66 1.52 0.94
C VAL A 255 0.83 2.02 2.14
N ALA A 256 0.33 1.12 2.99
CA ALA A 256 -0.35 1.49 4.22
C ALA A 256 0.57 2.23 5.22
N ALA A 257 1.82 1.76 5.36
CA ALA A 257 2.84 2.43 6.17
C ALA A 257 3.14 3.84 5.64
N LEU A 258 3.34 3.99 4.32
CA LEU A 258 3.54 5.30 3.68
C LEU A 258 2.34 6.25 3.86
N HIS A 259 1.11 5.72 3.86
CA HIS A 259 -0.08 6.51 4.14
C HIS A 259 -0.11 6.98 5.59
N ASN A 260 0.20 6.11 6.55
CA ASN A 260 0.27 6.49 7.97
C ASN A 260 1.36 7.53 8.24
N LEU A 261 2.54 7.39 7.63
CA LEU A 261 3.63 8.37 7.70
C LEU A 261 3.16 9.80 7.35
N LYS A 262 2.32 9.93 6.31
CA LYS A 262 1.76 11.23 5.91
C LYS A 262 0.77 11.82 6.91
N LEU A 263 0.16 10.97 7.74
CA LEU A 263 -0.74 11.43 8.82
C LEU A 263 0.04 11.85 10.06
N ASP A 264 1.15 11.16 10.33
CA ASP A 264 1.99 11.34 11.51
C ASP A 264 2.88 12.59 11.40
N ILE A 265 3.34 12.93 10.18
CA ILE A 265 4.18 14.11 9.90
C ILE A 265 3.42 15.01 8.92
N ARG A 266 2.88 16.14 9.41
CA ARG A 266 2.12 17.11 8.61
C ARG A 266 2.92 18.36 8.30
#